data_AF-A0A2D6RPE6-F1
#
_entry.id   AF-A0A2D6RPE6-F1
#
_cell.length_a   1.000
_cell.length_b   1.000
_cell.length_c   1.000
_cell.angle_alpha   90.00
_cell.angle_beta   90.00
_cell.angle_gamma   90.00
#
_symmetry.space_group_name_H-M   'P 1'
#
loop_
_entity.id
_entity.type
_entity.pdbx_description
1 polymer ?
#
loop_
_entity_poly.entity_id
_entity_poly.type
_entity_poly.pdbx_seq_one_letter_code
_entity_poly.pdbx_strand_id
1 'polypeptide(L)'
;MPIKTHLWKVGEKPQVLAESRLARENLLEEMIIQEPRMLSDEWLLIGQQERTFNNRPLDLLAIAPDGSLVLIELKRDRTPREVVAQALDYASWVEKLEPENIVEIYRRFSAGKDLAEEFQKKFSRPLDEDELNQSHQIIIVAAELDASTERIVTYLNDRAVPINVLFFQVFAHGDEKIISRTWLLDPVETQSAATKTRQSSDEPWNGEFYASFGEGDTRSWNEAVKYGFICAGGGPWYSRTLQLLTPGARVWTKIPGSGFVGVGIVTGESQPASEFLLTTEQGEQPAMDVLSVGTYHREWINDEEKCEYFVPVKWLSTIKTSEAVQEVGMFGNQNTICKPTTSKWRSTVDRLKTHFPQWNQIDK
;
A
#
# COMPACT_ATOMS: atom_id res chain seq x y z
N MET A 1 -8.01 15.71 17.03
CA MET A 1 -8.55 15.21 18.34
C MET A 1 -8.34 13.73 18.26
N PRO A 2 -7.59 13.09 19.18
CA PRO A 2 -7.29 11.67 19.03
C PRO A 2 -8.61 10.89 19.01
N ILE A 3 -8.74 10.00 18.03
CA ILE A 3 -9.84 9.04 17.96
C ILE A 3 -9.72 8.18 19.22
N LYS A 4 -10.63 8.36 20.19
CA LYS A 4 -10.70 7.50 21.37
C LYS A 4 -11.65 6.36 21.08
N THR A 5 -11.10 5.15 20.93
CA THR A 5 -11.91 3.95 20.76
C THR A 5 -12.40 3.47 22.13
N HIS A 6 -13.68 3.12 22.22
CA HIS A 6 -14.26 2.45 23.37
C HIS A 6 -14.63 1.02 22.96
N LEU A 7 -14.09 0.03 23.67
CA LEU A 7 -14.48 -1.37 23.50
C LEU A 7 -15.57 -1.75 24.49
N TRP A 8 -16.57 -2.50 24.01
CA TRP A 8 -17.68 -2.97 24.82
C TRP A 8 -17.75 -4.49 24.74
N LYS A 9 -17.89 -5.16 25.89
CA LYS A 9 -18.28 -6.55 25.96
C LYS A 9 -19.76 -6.69 25.65
N VAL A 10 -20.08 -7.53 24.68
CA VAL A 10 -21.46 -7.90 24.35
C VAL A 10 -22.01 -8.84 25.42
N GLY A 11 -23.23 -8.58 25.87
CA GLY A 11 -23.98 -9.36 26.85
C GLY A 11 -25.36 -8.75 27.09
N GLU A 12 -26.17 -9.34 27.97
CA GLU A 12 -27.52 -8.82 28.31
C GLU A 12 -27.50 -7.34 28.69
N LYS A 13 -26.44 -6.92 29.41
CA LYS A 13 -26.08 -5.52 29.61
C LYS A 13 -24.68 -5.30 29.04
N PRO A 14 -24.52 -4.53 27.95
CA PRO A 14 -23.21 -4.17 27.43
C PRO A 14 -22.34 -3.50 28.49
N GLN A 15 -21.07 -3.89 28.56
CA GLN A 15 -20.10 -3.36 29.53
C GLN A 15 -18.90 -2.75 28.82
N VAL A 16 -18.61 -1.48 29.08
CA VAL A 16 -17.40 -0.85 28.58
C VAL A 16 -16.17 -1.47 29.24
N LEU A 17 -15.15 -1.79 28.45
CA LEU A 17 -13.88 -2.29 28.97
C LEU A 17 -13.04 -1.12 29.50
N ALA A 18 -12.36 -1.34 30.61
CA ALA A 18 -11.49 -0.34 31.19
C ALA A 18 -10.18 -0.22 30.40
N GLU A 19 -9.76 1.01 30.10
CA GLU A 19 -8.43 1.26 29.55
C GLU A 19 -7.35 0.77 30.52
N SER A 20 -6.32 0.14 29.96
CA SER A 20 -5.16 -0.42 30.64
C SER A 20 -3.90 0.03 29.93
N ARG A 21 -2.74 -0.41 30.41
CA ARG A 21 -1.44 -0.14 29.79
C ARG A 21 -0.59 -1.40 29.76
N LEU A 22 0.36 -1.42 28.82
CA LEU A 22 1.46 -2.37 28.88
C LEU A 22 2.45 -1.93 29.96
N ALA A 23 3.05 -2.92 30.63
CA ALA A 23 3.99 -2.67 31.71
C ALA A 23 5.27 -1.98 31.21
N ARG A 24 5.72 -2.33 30.00
CA ARG A 24 6.96 -1.85 29.39
C ARG A 24 6.80 -1.76 27.87
N GLU A 25 7.59 -0.89 27.24
CA GLU A 25 7.61 -0.70 25.78
C GLU A 25 8.12 -1.95 25.05
N ASN A 26 9.17 -2.59 25.57
CA ASN A 26 9.73 -3.83 25.02
C ASN A 26 8.72 -4.98 24.92
N LEU A 27 7.68 -4.98 25.76
CA LEU A 27 6.62 -6.00 25.66
C LEU A 27 5.82 -5.86 24.37
N LEU A 28 5.55 -4.62 23.91
CA LEU A 28 4.87 -4.40 22.64
C LEU A 28 5.74 -4.86 21.47
N GLU A 29 7.04 -4.56 21.53
CA GLU A 29 8.01 -4.99 20.53
C GLU A 29 8.10 -6.52 20.44
N GLU A 30 8.24 -7.20 21.58
CA GLU A 30 8.26 -8.67 21.68
C GLU A 30 6.98 -9.30 21.09
N MET A 31 5.81 -8.70 21.36
CA MET A 31 4.54 -9.15 20.79
C MET A 31 4.50 -8.98 19.26
N ILE A 32 4.95 -7.82 18.76
CA ILE A 32 5.00 -7.54 17.32
C ILE A 32 5.95 -8.48 16.59
N ILE A 33 7.10 -8.83 17.18
CA ILE A 33 8.05 -9.77 16.57
C ILE A 33 7.45 -11.16 16.44
N GLN A 34 6.70 -11.60 17.46
CA GLN A 34 6.01 -12.89 17.42
C GLN A 34 4.83 -12.88 16.45
N GLU A 35 4.12 -11.76 16.35
CA GLU A 35 2.95 -11.59 15.49
C GLU A 35 3.01 -10.25 14.73
N PRO A 36 3.75 -10.18 13.60
CA PRO A 36 3.94 -8.95 12.83
C PRO A 36 2.63 -8.33 12.30
N ARG A 37 1.59 -9.16 12.15
CA ARG A 37 0.25 -8.71 11.71
C ARG A 37 -0.40 -7.73 12.68
N MET A 38 0.11 -7.61 13.90
CA MET A 38 -0.26 -6.52 14.82
C MET A 38 -0.02 -5.13 14.21
N LEU A 39 1.00 -4.99 13.34
CA LEU A 39 1.26 -3.76 12.60
C LEU A 39 0.53 -3.76 11.25
N SER A 40 0.91 -4.70 10.39
CA SER A 40 0.29 -4.94 9.08
C SER A 40 0.65 -6.33 8.59
N ASP A 41 -0.30 -7.02 7.94
CA ASP A 41 -0.02 -8.30 7.27
C ASP A 41 0.75 -8.11 5.95
N GLU A 42 0.91 -6.87 5.48
CA GLU A 42 1.59 -6.54 4.23
C GLU A 42 3.11 -6.38 4.40
N TRP A 43 3.62 -6.45 5.63
CA TRP A 43 5.03 -6.22 5.91
C TRP A 43 5.73 -7.50 6.33
N LEU A 44 6.99 -7.62 5.93
CA LEU A 44 7.92 -8.60 6.44
C LEU A 44 8.89 -7.89 7.38
N LEU A 45 8.87 -8.22 8.68
CA LEU A 45 9.88 -7.70 9.60
C LEU A 45 11.25 -8.25 9.22
N ILE A 46 12.24 -7.36 9.15
CA ILE A 46 13.61 -7.69 8.76
C ILE A 46 14.68 -7.31 9.77
N GLY A 47 14.38 -6.43 10.72
CA GLY A 47 15.35 -5.96 11.69
C GLY A 47 14.70 -5.52 12.98
N GLN A 48 15.50 -5.53 14.06
CA GLN A 48 15.09 -5.13 15.40
C GLN A 48 16.26 -4.43 16.08
N GLN A 49 15.98 -3.31 16.76
CA GLN A 49 16.96 -2.57 17.56
C GLN A 49 18.25 -2.23 16.77
N GLU A 50 18.08 -1.81 15.51
CA GLU A 50 19.18 -1.54 14.60
C GLU A 50 19.92 -0.26 14.97
N ARG A 51 21.25 -0.32 15.02
CA ARG A 51 22.09 0.82 15.39
C ARG A 51 22.16 1.82 14.24
N THR A 52 21.78 3.06 14.53
CA THR A 52 21.80 4.18 13.57
C THR A 52 23.00 5.10 13.81
N PHE A 53 23.04 6.28 13.17
CA PHE A 53 24.11 7.28 13.40
C PHE A 53 24.20 7.72 14.87
N ASN A 54 23.09 7.67 15.58
CA ASN A 54 23.00 8.02 16.99
C ASN A 54 22.97 6.76 17.87
N ASN A 55 23.35 6.88 19.15
CA ASN A 55 23.35 5.77 20.10
C ASN A 55 21.94 5.24 20.47
N ARG A 56 20.87 5.77 19.86
CA ARG A 56 19.52 5.22 20.01
C ARG A 56 19.21 4.30 18.81
N PRO A 57 18.88 3.03 19.07
CA PRO A 57 18.52 2.10 18.02
C PRO A 57 17.13 2.40 17.46
N LEU A 58 16.92 2.09 16.18
CA LEU A 58 15.60 2.00 15.56
C LEU A 58 14.91 0.72 16.07
N ASP A 59 13.70 0.83 16.61
CA ASP A 59 13.03 -0.30 17.27
C ASP A 59 12.80 -1.48 16.31
N LEU A 60 12.16 -1.23 15.16
CA LEU A 60 11.86 -2.25 14.17
C LEU A 60 12.07 -1.72 12.74
N LEU A 61 12.49 -2.63 11.86
CA LEU A 61 12.59 -2.39 10.42
C LEU A 61 11.85 -3.50 9.68
N ALA A 62 11.04 -3.12 8.70
CA ALA A 62 10.32 -4.04 7.83
C ALA A 62 10.57 -3.73 6.35
N ILE A 63 10.18 -4.64 5.49
CA ILE A 63 10.12 -4.46 4.04
C ILE A 63 8.67 -4.64 3.56
N ALA A 64 8.22 -3.73 2.71
CA ALA A 64 6.93 -3.77 2.05
C ALA A 64 7.01 -4.57 0.73
N PRO A 65 5.88 -4.93 0.11
CA PRO A 65 5.88 -5.77 -1.07
C PRO A 65 6.66 -5.16 -2.22
N ASP A 66 6.71 -3.83 -2.36
CA ASP A 66 7.41 -3.10 -3.40
C ASP A 66 8.93 -2.94 -3.17
N GLY A 67 9.48 -3.52 -2.11
CA GLY A 67 10.90 -3.36 -1.75
C GLY A 67 11.20 -2.09 -0.94
N SER A 68 10.18 -1.26 -0.66
CA SER A 68 10.33 -0.10 0.21
C SER A 68 10.57 -0.52 1.66
N LEU A 69 11.44 0.20 2.37
CA LEU A 69 11.68 -0.06 3.79
C LEU A 69 10.64 0.64 4.66
N VAL A 70 10.20 -0.01 5.74
CA VAL A 70 9.27 0.56 6.71
C VAL A 70 9.99 0.63 8.05
N LEU A 71 10.39 1.83 8.45
CA LEU A 71 10.98 2.06 9.77
C LEU A 71 9.88 2.32 10.79
N ILE A 72 9.94 1.60 11.90
CA ILE A 72 8.88 1.58 12.90
C ILE A 72 9.49 1.98 14.24
N GLU A 73 9.00 3.10 14.78
CA GLU A 73 9.37 3.59 16.11
C GLU A 73 8.21 3.34 17.09
N LEU A 74 8.49 2.68 18.20
CA LEU A 74 7.49 2.35 19.21
C LEU A 74 7.52 3.37 20.35
N LYS A 75 6.34 3.72 20.85
CA LYS A 75 6.16 4.59 22.01
C LYS A 75 5.02 4.12 22.88
N ARG A 76 5.34 3.77 24.12
CA ARG A 76 4.35 3.24 25.08
C ARG A 76 3.30 4.26 25.51
N ASP A 77 3.70 5.52 25.67
CA ASP A 77 2.88 6.58 26.26
C ASP A 77 2.54 7.68 25.25
N ARG A 78 1.85 8.72 25.74
CA ARG A 78 1.62 9.94 24.99
C ARG A 78 2.95 10.49 24.47
N THR A 79 3.02 10.63 23.17
CA THR A 79 4.26 10.91 22.47
C THR A 79 4.33 12.37 22.03
N PRO A 80 5.34 13.13 22.49
CA PRO A 80 5.52 14.52 22.10
C PRO A 80 6.25 14.62 20.76
N ARG A 81 6.28 15.82 20.18
CA ARG A 81 6.81 16.10 18.83
C ARG A 81 8.24 15.59 18.57
N GLU A 82 9.05 15.38 19.61
CA GLU A 82 10.42 14.89 19.52
C GLU A 82 10.48 13.52 18.83
N VAL A 83 9.43 12.70 18.88
CA VAL A 83 9.36 11.44 18.14
C VAL A 83 9.48 11.64 16.64
N VAL A 84 8.92 12.72 16.10
CA VAL A 84 8.96 12.99 14.66
C VAL A 84 10.39 13.33 14.26
N ALA A 85 11.09 14.13 15.06
CA ALA A 85 12.50 14.43 14.82
C ALA A 85 13.35 13.16 14.87
N GLN A 86 13.12 12.28 15.84
CA GLN A 86 13.80 10.99 15.96
C GLN A 86 13.52 10.08 14.75
N ALA A 87 12.25 9.97 14.34
CA ALA A 87 11.87 9.13 13.22
C ALA A 87 12.43 9.65 11.88
N LEU A 88 12.51 10.96 11.69
CA LEU A 88 13.17 11.57 10.53
C LEU A 88 14.70 11.36 10.54
N ASP A 89 15.32 11.36 11.72
CA ASP A 89 16.75 11.04 11.86
C ASP A 89 17.02 9.58 11.44
N TYR A 90 16.17 8.65 11.87
CA TYR A 90 16.23 7.26 11.40
C TYR A 90 15.99 7.12 9.91
N ALA A 91 15.03 7.85 9.35
CA ALA A 91 14.79 7.87 7.91
C ALA A 91 16.06 8.28 7.14
N SER A 92 16.82 9.26 7.64
CA SER A 92 18.10 9.68 7.04
C SER A 92 19.19 8.60 7.07
N TRP A 93 19.12 7.66 8.01
CA TRP A 93 20.01 6.50 8.09
C TRP A 93 19.54 5.39 7.16
N VAL A 94 18.26 5.05 7.20
CA VAL A 94 17.62 4.06 6.32
C VAL A 94 17.85 4.44 4.85
N GLU A 95 17.79 5.74 4.54
CA GLU A 95 18.04 6.28 3.20
C GLU A 95 19.39 5.84 2.61
N LYS A 96 20.41 5.59 3.45
CA LYS A 96 21.77 5.23 3.01
C LYS A 96 22.07 3.73 3.08
N LEU A 97 21.07 2.90 3.39
CA LEU A 97 21.24 1.45 3.40
C LEU A 97 21.31 0.93 1.97
N GLU A 98 22.43 0.29 1.64
CA GLU A 98 22.60 -0.43 0.38
C GLU A 98 22.00 -1.85 0.50
N PRO A 99 21.66 -2.52 -0.61
CA PRO A 99 21.08 -3.87 -0.61
C PRO A 99 21.82 -4.88 0.28
N GLU A 100 23.15 -4.88 0.27
CA GLU A 100 23.95 -5.81 1.07
C GLU A 100 23.82 -5.55 2.57
N ASN A 101 23.62 -4.28 2.97
CA ASN A 101 23.38 -3.94 4.37
C ASN A 101 22.03 -4.49 4.84
N ILE A 102 21.01 -4.41 3.99
CA ILE A 102 19.64 -4.87 4.29
C ILE A 102 19.61 -6.39 4.41
N VAL A 103 20.27 -7.11 3.49
CA VAL A 103 20.44 -8.57 3.58
C VAL A 103 21.15 -8.96 4.87
N GLU A 104 22.20 -8.23 5.26
CA GLU A 104 22.94 -8.52 6.49
C GLU A 104 22.14 -8.19 7.76
N ILE A 105 21.31 -7.13 7.75
CA ILE A 105 20.33 -6.86 8.82
C ILE A 105 19.39 -8.06 8.97
N TYR A 106 18.80 -8.52 7.86
CA TYR A 106 17.89 -9.68 7.89
C TYR A 106 18.55 -10.96 8.36
N ARG A 107 19.78 -11.23 7.90
CA ARG A 107 20.53 -12.41 8.29
C ARG A 107 20.77 -12.45 9.80
N ARG A 108 21.09 -11.31 10.43
CA ARG A 108 21.23 -11.21 11.89
C ARG A 108 19.89 -11.43 12.59
N PHE A 109 18.83 -10.77 12.12
CA PHE A 109 17.49 -10.83 12.72
C PHE A 109 16.89 -12.25 12.67
N SER A 110 17.05 -12.93 11.54
CA SER A 110 16.43 -14.24 11.27
C SER A 110 17.27 -15.44 11.70
N ALA A 111 18.43 -15.22 12.33
CA ALA A 111 19.42 -16.24 12.65
C ALA A 111 19.92 -17.03 11.42
N GLY A 112 20.17 -16.32 10.30
CA GLY A 112 20.88 -16.85 9.15
C GLY A 112 20.03 -17.20 7.93
N LYS A 113 18.74 -16.85 7.90
CA LYS A 113 17.88 -17.11 6.72
C LYS A 113 18.21 -16.18 5.56
N ASP A 114 17.80 -16.59 4.37
CA ASP A 114 17.90 -15.80 3.16
C ASP A 114 16.70 -14.84 3.00
N LEU A 115 16.99 -13.56 2.73
CA LEU A 115 15.97 -12.53 2.60
C LEU A 115 15.14 -12.71 1.31
N ALA A 116 15.78 -13.09 0.20
CA ALA A 116 15.09 -13.23 -1.07
C ALA A 116 14.10 -14.40 -1.05
N GLU A 117 14.48 -15.52 -0.43
CA GLU A 117 13.58 -16.67 -0.23
C GLU A 117 12.35 -16.32 0.63
N GLU A 118 12.55 -15.66 1.77
CA GLU A 118 11.43 -15.30 2.67
C GLU A 118 10.58 -14.17 2.08
N PHE A 119 11.18 -13.24 1.32
CA PHE A 119 10.45 -12.24 0.54
C PHE A 119 9.56 -12.89 -0.52
N GLN A 120 10.10 -13.82 -1.31
CA GLN A 120 9.34 -14.55 -2.31
C GLN A 120 8.20 -15.35 -1.69
N LYS A 121 8.44 -15.99 -0.55
CA LYS A 121 7.42 -16.72 0.18
C LYS A 121 6.32 -15.81 0.73
N LYS A 122 6.67 -14.62 1.24
CA LYS A 122 5.69 -13.66 1.80
C LYS A 122 4.87 -12.98 0.71
N PHE A 123 5.50 -12.55 -0.38
CA PHE A 123 4.88 -11.68 -1.39
C PHE A 123 4.58 -12.38 -2.72
N SER A 124 4.92 -13.66 -2.85
CA SER A 124 4.75 -14.45 -4.09
C SER A 124 5.43 -13.82 -5.32
N ARG A 125 6.49 -13.03 -5.10
CA ARG A 125 7.28 -12.37 -6.15
C ARG A 125 8.76 -12.36 -5.76
N PRO A 126 9.71 -12.49 -6.70
CA PRO A 126 11.12 -12.39 -6.38
C PRO A 126 11.47 -11.00 -5.84
N LEU A 127 12.46 -10.95 -4.95
CA LEU A 127 13.05 -9.68 -4.54
C LEU A 127 13.92 -9.15 -5.69
N ASP A 128 13.63 -7.94 -6.14
CA ASP A 128 14.47 -7.22 -7.10
C ASP A 128 15.40 -6.29 -6.32
N GLU A 129 16.71 -6.51 -6.43
CA GLU A 129 17.73 -5.70 -5.74
C GLU A 129 17.72 -4.26 -6.24
N ASP A 130 17.35 -4.00 -7.50
CA ASP A 130 17.27 -2.65 -8.06
C ASP A 130 16.08 -1.87 -7.49
N GLU A 131 15.02 -2.56 -7.03
CA GLU A 131 13.86 -1.96 -6.38
C GLU A 131 14.05 -1.74 -4.87
N LEU A 132 15.04 -2.40 -4.27
CA LEU A 132 15.25 -2.41 -2.84
C LEU A 132 15.66 -1.02 -2.31
N ASN A 133 14.91 -0.52 -1.32
CA ASN A 133 15.17 0.76 -0.65
C ASN A 133 15.19 2.00 -1.58
N GLN A 134 14.46 1.95 -2.70
CA GLN A 134 14.23 3.14 -3.54
C GLN A 134 13.32 4.18 -2.85
N SER A 135 12.53 3.72 -1.87
CA SER A 135 11.74 4.56 -0.99
C SER A 135 11.60 3.93 0.40
N HIS A 136 11.11 4.71 1.37
CA HIS A 136 10.86 4.23 2.72
C HIS A 136 9.63 4.91 3.34
N GLN A 137 9.02 4.26 4.33
CA GLN A 137 7.90 4.77 5.12
C GLN A 137 8.30 4.90 6.58
N ILE A 138 7.76 5.92 7.25
CA ILE A 138 7.99 6.22 8.66
C ILE A 138 6.71 5.92 9.44
N ILE A 139 6.75 4.92 10.31
CA ILE A 139 5.60 4.49 11.10
C ILE A 139 5.90 4.71 12.58
N ILE A 140 5.10 5.56 13.22
CA ILE A 140 5.15 5.75 14.67
C ILE A 140 4.02 4.93 15.29
N VAL A 141 4.35 4.03 16.21
CA VAL A 141 3.35 3.25 16.95
C VAL A 141 3.23 3.83 18.34
N ALA A 142 2.10 4.45 18.67
CA ALA A 142 1.94 5.20 19.91
C ALA A 142 0.58 4.97 20.57
N ALA A 143 0.50 5.11 21.89
CA ALA A 143 -0.80 5.06 22.58
C ALA A 143 -1.64 6.33 22.34
N GLU A 144 -0.97 7.48 22.27
CA GLU A 144 -1.59 8.78 22.05
C GLU A 144 -0.55 9.77 21.47
N LEU A 145 -1.01 10.73 20.68
CA LEU A 145 -0.21 11.87 20.23
C LEU A 145 -0.73 13.16 20.85
N ASP A 146 0.17 14.12 21.07
CA ASP A 146 -0.27 15.50 21.27
C ASP A 146 -0.74 16.16 19.96
N ALA A 147 -1.57 17.19 20.08
CA ALA A 147 -2.13 17.89 18.93
C ALA A 147 -1.07 18.57 18.05
N SER A 148 0.12 18.85 18.57
CA SER A 148 1.22 19.40 17.76
C SER A 148 1.85 18.33 16.88
N THR A 149 2.07 17.13 17.42
CA THR A 149 2.58 15.96 16.68
C THR A 149 1.61 15.53 15.60
N GLU A 150 0.29 15.46 15.90
CA GLU A 150 -0.77 15.15 14.93
C GLU A 150 -0.68 16.08 13.70
N ARG A 151 -0.63 17.40 13.93
CA ARG A 151 -0.50 18.40 12.84
C ARG A 151 0.80 18.27 12.05
N ILE A 152 1.92 17.96 12.71
CA ILE A 152 3.21 17.80 12.03
C ILE A 152 3.18 16.58 11.12
N VAL A 153 2.66 15.45 11.62
CA VAL A 153 2.54 14.21 10.83
C VAL A 153 1.66 14.42 9.61
N THR A 154 0.46 15.02 9.78
CA THR A 154 -0.42 15.35 8.64
C THR A 154 0.26 16.28 7.65
N TYR A 155 0.89 17.37 8.12
CA TYR A 155 1.59 18.30 7.24
C TYR A 155 2.72 17.62 6.45
N LEU A 156 3.49 16.75 7.09
CA LEU A 156 4.58 16.02 6.42
C LEU A 156 4.02 15.07 5.37
N ASN A 157 2.95 14.34 5.67
CA ASN A 157 2.29 13.45 4.71
C ASN A 157 1.73 14.21 3.49
N ASP A 158 1.07 15.34 3.72
CA ASP A 158 0.59 16.26 2.66
C ASP A 158 1.74 16.78 1.77
N ARG A 159 2.95 16.84 2.33
CA ARG A 159 4.18 17.23 1.63
C ARG A 159 5.00 16.04 1.13
N ALA A 160 4.35 14.89 0.96
CA ALA A 160 4.94 13.66 0.43
C ALA A 160 6.11 13.10 1.24
N VAL A 161 6.16 13.41 2.54
CA VAL A 161 6.99 12.66 3.47
C VAL A 161 6.12 11.52 4.01
N PRO A 162 6.40 10.25 3.69
CA PRO A 162 5.52 9.12 4.00
C PRO A 162 5.60 8.74 5.48
N ILE A 163 5.05 9.60 6.33
CA ILE A 163 4.94 9.40 7.77
C ILE A 163 3.48 9.16 8.16
N ASN A 164 3.25 8.18 9.01
CA ASN A 164 1.94 7.89 9.60
C ASN A 164 2.08 7.35 11.02
N VAL A 165 0.97 7.29 11.73
CA VAL A 165 0.91 6.86 13.13
C VAL A 165 -0.11 5.73 13.25
N LEU A 166 0.30 4.62 13.84
CA LEU A 166 -0.57 3.55 14.28
C LEU A 166 -0.84 3.73 15.77
N PHE A 167 -2.07 4.11 16.12
CA PHE A 167 -2.50 4.15 17.50
C PHE A 167 -2.75 2.74 18.02
N PHE A 168 -2.27 2.43 19.22
CA PHE A 168 -2.69 1.24 19.95
C PHE A 168 -3.32 1.63 21.28
N GLN A 169 -4.42 0.96 21.65
CA GLN A 169 -5.07 1.14 22.93
C GLN A 169 -5.22 -0.21 23.60
N VAL A 170 -4.90 -0.29 24.89
CA VAL A 170 -4.97 -1.53 25.67
C VAL A 170 -6.17 -1.46 26.59
N PHE A 171 -6.93 -2.54 26.65
CA PHE A 171 -8.13 -2.68 27.46
C PHE A 171 -8.01 -3.92 28.34
N ALA A 172 -8.51 -3.86 29.57
CA ALA A 172 -8.58 -5.00 30.46
C ALA A 172 -9.90 -5.74 30.29
N HIS A 173 -9.84 -7.07 30.20
CA HIS A 173 -11.01 -7.95 30.28
C HIS A 173 -10.76 -9.10 31.26
N GLY A 174 -11.14 -8.89 32.53
CA GLY A 174 -10.75 -9.83 33.60
C GLY A 174 -9.23 -9.83 33.76
N ASP A 175 -8.61 -11.00 33.63
CA ASP A 175 -7.16 -11.17 33.67
C ASP A 175 -6.49 -10.99 32.29
N GLU A 176 -7.29 -10.91 31.22
CA GLU A 176 -6.80 -10.75 29.86
C GLU A 176 -6.63 -9.27 29.48
N LYS A 177 -5.76 -9.03 28.51
CA LYS A 177 -5.59 -7.72 27.87
C LYS A 177 -5.93 -7.82 26.39
N ILE A 178 -6.65 -6.81 25.92
CA ILE A 178 -7.07 -6.68 24.52
C ILE A 178 -6.38 -5.44 23.97
N ILE A 179 -5.82 -5.54 22.76
CA ILE A 179 -5.22 -4.42 22.03
C ILE A 179 -6.14 -4.06 20.86
N SER A 180 -6.53 -2.79 20.79
CA SER A 180 -7.15 -2.20 19.60
C SER A 180 -6.11 -1.37 18.87
N ARG A 181 -6.21 -1.30 17.53
CA ARG A 181 -5.33 -0.48 16.70
C ARG A 181 -6.13 0.38 15.71
N THR A 182 -5.64 1.58 15.41
CA THR A 182 -6.26 2.48 14.44
C THR A 182 -5.19 3.39 13.81
N TRP A 183 -5.28 3.63 12.51
CA TRP A 183 -4.37 4.55 11.81
C TRP A 183 -4.80 6.01 12.02
N LEU A 184 -3.83 6.93 12.08
CA LEU A 184 -4.10 8.37 12.09
C LEU A 184 -4.57 8.84 10.71
N LEU A 185 -3.83 8.49 9.66
CA LEU A 185 -4.17 8.75 8.26
C LEU A 185 -4.47 7.44 7.56
N ASP A 186 -5.28 7.47 6.50
CA ASP A 186 -5.50 6.27 5.69
C ASP A 186 -4.15 5.74 5.17
N PRO A 187 -3.81 4.45 5.38
CA PRO A 187 -2.57 3.86 4.86
C PRO A 187 -2.34 4.10 3.37
N VAL A 188 -3.40 4.23 2.56
CA VAL A 188 -3.32 4.51 1.13
C VAL A 188 -2.64 5.85 0.84
N GLU A 189 -2.89 6.87 1.65
CA GLU A 189 -2.27 8.20 1.48
C GLU A 189 -0.77 8.11 1.72
N THR A 190 -0.37 7.34 2.73
CA THR A 190 1.04 7.16 3.12
C THR A 190 1.80 6.31 2.08
N GLN A 191 1.19 5.23 1.60
CA GLN A 191 1.71 4.41 0.51
C GLN A 191 1.87 5.23 -0.78
N SER A 192 0.91 6.11 -1.07
CA SER A 192 0.99 7.01 -2.23
C SER A 192 2.14 8.00 -2.09
N ALA A 193 2.33 8.58 -0.91
CA ALA A 193 3.43 9.50 -0.61
C ALA A 193 4.82 8.83 -0.74
N ALA A 194 4.93 7.55 -0.37
CA ALA A 194 6.20 6.82 -0.39
C ALA A 194 6.78 6.66 -1.79
N THR A 195 5.94 6.52 -2.81
CA THR A 195 6.40 6.27 -4.19
C THR A 195 7.03 7.47 -4.91
N LYS A 196 7.22 8.61 -4.24
CA LYS A 196 7.91 9.78 -4.80
C LYS A 196 9.42 9.64 -4.63
N THR A 197 10.13 9.46 -5.74
CA THR A 197 11.59 9.20 -5.76
C THR A 197 12.42 10.47 -5.63
N ARG A 198 13.69 10.31 -5.21
CA ARG A 198 14.69 11.37 -4.90
C ARG A 198 14.94 12.42 -6.00
N GLN A 199 14.51 12.19 -7.25
CA GLN A 199 14.92 13.00 -8.42
C GLN A 199 13.77 13.65 -9.20
N SER A 200 12.51 13.51 -8.78
CA SER A 200 11.42 14.09 -9.57
C SER A 200 11.25 15.59 -9.34
N SER A 201 11.33 16.38 -10.41
CA SER A 201 10.72 17.71 -10.43
C SER A 201 9.20 17.54 -10.34
N ASP A 202 8.65 17.83 -9.16
CA ASP A 202 7.22 17.78 -8.91
C ASP A 202 6.51 18.92 -9.65
N GLU A 203 5.51 18.57 -10.45
CA GLU A 203 4.62 19.47 -11.17
C GLU A 203 3.17 19.30 -10.65
N PRO A 204 2.27 20.28 -10.87
CA PRO A 204 0.86 20.09 -10.57
C PRO A 204 0.30 18.86 -11.30
N TRP A 205 -0.41 18.00 -10.56
CA TRP A 205 -1.03 16.79 -11.09
C TRP A 205 -1.89 17.11 -12.33
N ASN A 206 -1.76 16.32 -13.38
CA ASN A 206 -2.42 16.55 -14.67
C ASN A 206 -3.87 16.02 -14.73
N GLY A 207 -4.40 15.48 -13.63
CA GLY A 207 -5.75 14.91 -13.56
C GLY A 207 -5.87 13.50 -14.13
N GLU A 208 -4.76 12.82 -14.43
CA GLU A 208 -4.74 11.49 -15.03
C GLU A 208 -4.02 10.49 -14.13
N PHE A 209 -4.58 9.29 -14.02
CA PHE A 209 -4.08 8.21 -13.17
C PHE A 209 -3.24 7.22 -13.97
N TYR A 210 -2.25 6.64 -13.28
CA TYR A 210 -1.55 5.45 -13.73
C TYR A 210 -2.19 4.23 -13.08
N ALA A 211 -2.36 3.14 -13.85
CA ALA A 211 -2.71 1.82 -13.34
C ALA A 211 -1.69 0.77 -13.78
N SER A 212 -1.16 0.01 -12.82
CA SER A 212 -0.40 -1.22 -13.04
C SER A 212 -1.37 -2.40 -13.04
N PHE A 213 -1.49 -3.11 -14.15
CA PHE A 213 -2.33 -4.29 -14.29
C PHE A 213 -1.46 -5.55 -14.31
N GLY A 214 -1.53 -6.34 -13.24
CA GLY A 214 -0.75 -7.57 -13.08
C GLY A 214 -1.30 -8.74 -13.89
N GLU A 215 -1.17 -8.68 -15.22
CA GLU A 215 -1.49 -9.81 -16.12
C GLU A 215 -0.61 -11.03 -15.83
N GLY A 216 -1.20 -12.21 -15.82
CA GLY A 216 -0.55 -13.49 -15.53
C GLY A 216 -1.57 -14.60 -15.34
N ASP A 217 -1.22 -15.63 -14.58
CA ASP A 217 -2.11 -16.78 -14.35
C ASP A 217 -3.40 -16.41 -13.60
N THR A 218 -3.37 -15.35 -12.79
CA THR A 218 -4.50 -14.93 -11.96
C THR A 218 -5.41 -13.90 -12.64
N ARG A 219 -4.93 -13.15 -13.65
CA ARG A 219 -5.67 -12.03 -14.27
C ARG A 219 -5.43 -11.97 -15.78
N SER A 220 -6.48 -11.72 -16.55
CA SER A 220 -6.40 -11.60 -18.01
C SER A 220 -6.67 -10.17 -18.47
N TRP A 221 -5.74 -9.57 -19.23
CA TRP A 221 -5.98 -8.27 -19.86
C TRP A 221 -7.11 -8.34 -20.88
N ASN A 222 -7.21 -9.44 -21.63
CA ASN A 222 -8.26 -9.59 -22.65
C ASN A 222 -9.68 -9.60 -22.04
N GLU A 223 -9.86 -10.22 -20.87
CA GLU A 223 -11.14 -10.15 -20.16
C GLU A 223 -11.41 -8.76 -19.58
N ALA A 224 -10.38 -8.10 -19.05
CA ALA A 224 -10.46 -6.71 -18.57
C ALA A 224 -10.90 -5.74 -19.66
N VAL A 225 -10.38 -5.90 -20.89
CA VAL A 225 -10.83 -5.14 -22.07
C VAL A 225 -12.25 -5.50 -22.46
N LYS A 226 -12.56 -6.80 -22.57
CA LYS A 226 -13.87 -7.28 -23.03
C LYS A 226 -15.02 -6.82 -22.15
N TYR A 227 -14.84 -6.89 -20.83
CA TYR A 227 -15.90 -6.61 -19.85
C TYR A 227 -15.76 -5.25 -19.15
N GLY A 228 -14.69 -4.50 -19.44
CA GLY A 228 -14.56 -3.12 -18.99
C GLY A 228 -14.24 -2.99 -17.50
N PHE A 229 -13.07 -3.45 -17.07
CA PHE A 229 -12.62 -3.28 -15.69
C PHE A 229 -11.10 -3.18 -15.58
N ILE A 230 -10.64 -2.69 -14.44
CA ILE A 230 -9.31 -2.97 -13.90
C ILE A 230 -9.48 -3.66 -12.54
N CYS A 231 -8.49 -4.43 -12.10
CA CYS A 231 -8.57 -5.14 -10.82
C CYS A 231 -7.21 -5.31 -10.16
N ALA A 232 -7.23 -5.45 -8.84
CA ALA A 232 -6.10 -5.82 -8.01
C ALA A 232 -6.55 -6.38 -6.64
N GLY A 233 -5.70 -7.20 -6.03
CA GLY A 233 -6.05 -8.08 -4.93
C GLY A 233 -4.90 -9.03 -4.61
N GLY A 234 -5.16 -10.03 -3.76
CA GLY A 234 -4.11 -10.88 -3.18
C GLY A 234 -3.42 -10.25 -1.96
N GLY A 235 -3.97 -9.15 -1.46
CA GLY A 235 -3.49 -8.44 -0.28
C GLY A 235 -3.87 -6.95 -0.33
N PRO A 236 -4.02 -6.28 0.83
CA PRO A 236 -4.46 -4.89 0.87
C PRO A 236 -3.52 -3.93 0.11
N TRP A 237 -2.23 -4.27 -0.02
CA TRP A 237 -1.22 -3.42 -0.65
C TRP A 237 -1.57 -3.16 -2.11
N TYR A 238 -2.12 -4.19 -2.76
CA TYR A 238 -2.51 -4.16 -4.15
C TYR A 238 -3.91 -3.56 -4.32
N SER A 239 -4.87 -3.92 -3.46
CA SER A 239 -6.28 -3.51 -3.65
C SER A 239 -6.56 -2.09 -3.15
N ARG A 240 -5.98 -1.64 -2.04
CA ARG A 240 -6.39 -0.38 -1.41
C ARG A 240 -6.17 0.85 -2.30
N THR A 241 -5.10 0.86 -3.11
CA THR A 241 -4.86 2.00 -4.02
C THR A 241 -5.94 2.15 -5.09
N LEU A 242 -6.75 1.13 -5.37
CA LEU A 242 -7.93 1.25 -6.25
C LEU A 242 -8.95 2.27 -5.74
N GLN A 243 -9.03 2.49 -4.43
CA GLN A 243 -9.93 3.47 -3.79
C GLN A 243 -9.56 4.92 -4.15
N LEU A 244 -8.37 5.15 -4.72
CA LEU A 244 -7.98 6.46 -5.25
C LEU A 244 -8.78 6.86 -6.50
N LEU A 245 -9.38 5.89 -7.19
CA LEU A 245 -10.17 6.10 -8.39
C LEU A 245 -11.60 6.49 -8.04
N THR A 246 -12.09 7.50 -8.74
CA THR A 246 -13.48 7.98 -8.63
C THR A 246 -14.12 7.99 -10.01
N PRO A 247 -15.45 7.84 -10.11
CA PRO A 247 -16.14 7.94 -11.39
C PRO A 247 -15.77 9.21 -12.17
N GLY A 248 -15.46 9.07 -13.45
CA GLY A 248 -14.97 10.13 -14.32
C GLY A 248 -13.45 10.27 -14.37
N ALA A 249 -12.70 9.59 -13.50
CA ALA A 249 -11.24 9.57 -13.54
C ALA A 249 -10.72 8.90 -14.83
N ARG A 250 -9.73 9.52 -15.48
CA ARG A 250 -9.00 8.90 -16.60
C ARG A 250 -7.83 8.08 -16.09
N VAL A 251 -7.71 6.85 -16.56
CA VAL A 251 -6.65 5.92 -16.17
C VAL A 251 -5.90 5.41 -17.39
N TRP A 252 -4.57 5.44 -17.32
CA TRP A 252 -3.68 4.78 -18.29
C TRP A 252 -3.13 3.51 -17.68
N THR A 253 -3.37 2.39 -18.36
CA THR A 253 -3.03 1.06 -17.86
C THR A 253 -1.75 0.55 -18.48
N LYS A 254 -0.82 0.11 -17.63
CA LYS A 254 0.44 -0.52 -17.96
C LYS A 254 0.46 -1.94 -17.41
N ILE A 255 0.93 -2.88 -18.22
CA ILE A 255 1.25 -4.23 -17.77
C ILE A 255 2.75 -4.25 -17.45
N PRO A 256 3.16 -4.54 -16.19
CA PRO A 256 4.56 -4.69 -15.82
C PRO A 256 5.32 -5.62 -16.78
N GLY A 257 6.57 -5.27 -17.09
CA GLY A 257 7.38 -6.00 -18.08
C GLY A 257 6.99 -5.82 -19.55
N SER A 258 5.77 -5.37 -19.86
CA SER A 258 5.29 -5.21 -21.25
C SER A 258 5.23 -3.76 -21.70
N GLY A 259 4.45 -2.91 -21.01
CA GLY A 259 4.23 -1.51 -21.40
C GLY A 259 2.78 -1.05 -21.23
N PHE A 260 2.49 0.15 -21.71
CA PHE A 260 1.14 0.72 -21.67
C PHE A 260 0.24 0.09 -22.74
N VAL A 261 -0.95 -0.34 -22.33
CA VAL A 261 -1.87 -1.15 -23.14
C VAL A 261 -3.25 -0.52 -23.31
N GLY A 262 -3.59 0.52 -22.55
CA GLY A 262 -4.90 1.14 -22.71
C GLY A 262 -5.11 2.42 -21.92
N VAL A 263 -6.18 3.12 -22.30
CA VAL A 263 -6.72 4.28 -21.61
C VAL A 263 -8.23 4.16 -21.49
N GLY A 264 -8.75 4.43 -20.30
CA GLY A 264 -10.17 4.32 -19.98
C GLY A 264 -10.65 5.39 -19.01
N ILE A 265 -11.97 5.50 -18.88
CA ILE A 265 -12.65 6.32 -17.88
C ILE A 265 -13.30 5.41 -16.85
N VAL A 266 -13.01 5.64 -15.58
CA VAL A 266 -13.64 4.95 -14.46
C VAL A 266 -15.13 5.28 -14.43
N THR A 267 -15.99 4.27 -14.33
CA THR A 267 -17.46 4.44 -14.35
C THR A 267 -18.11 4.20 -12.99
N GLY A 268 -17.37 3.67 -12.02
CA GLY A 268 -17.86 3.28 -10.69
C GLY A 268 -16.72 3.18 -9.68
N GLU A 269 -17.07 2.98 -8.42
CA GLU A 269 -16.09 2.83 -7.34
C GLU A 269 -15.49 1.41 -7.32
N SER A 270 -14.45 1.22 -6.50
CA SER A 270 -13.88 -0.10 -6.28
C SER A 270 -14.83 -0.99 -5.47
N GLN A 271 -15.02 -2.23 -5.93
CA GLN A 271 -15.91 -3.20 -5.31
C GLN A 271 -15.19 -4.55 -5.13
N PRO A 272 -15.46 -5.29 -4.04
CA PRO A 272 -14.93 -6.63 -3.85
C PRO A 272 -15.51 -7.60 -4.90
N ALA A 273 -14.78 -8.67 -5.19
CA ALA A 273 -15.14 -9.69 -6.19
C ALA A 273 -16.54 -10.31 -5.97
N SER A 274 -16.98 -10.40 -4.71
CA SER A 274 -18.29 -10.93 -4.32
C SER A 274 -19.47 -10.05 -4.78
N GLU A 275 -19.23 -8.76 -5.00
CA GLU A 275 -20.26 -7.76 -5.32
C GLU A 275 -20.16 -7.23 -6.75
N PHE A 276 -19.02 -7.44 -7.41
CA PHE A 276 -18.80 -6.89 -8.75
C PHE A 276 -19.62 -7.61 -9.81
N LEU A 277 -20.43 -6.84 -10.54
CA LEU A 277 -21.27 -7.33 -11.63
C LEU A 277 -20.71 -6.89 -12.98
N LEU A 278 -20.80 -7.80 -13.96
CA LEU A 278 -20.44 -7.53 -15.36
C LEU A 278 -21.71 -7.47 -16.20
N THR A 279 -21.74 -6.52 -17.13
CA THR A 279 -22.78 -6.47 -18.17
C THR A 279 -22.41 -7.46 -19.28
N THR A 280 -23.24 -8.49 -19.48
CA THR A 280 -23.12 -9.46 -20.57
C THR A 280 -24.32 -9.36 -21.51
N GLU A 281 -24.30 -10.11 -22.63
CA GLU A 281 -25.45 -10.22 -23.53
C GLU A 281 -26.71 -10.76 -22.83
N GLN A 282 -26.56 -11.44 -21.69
CA GLN A 282 -27.64 -12.03 -20.89
C GLN A 282 -28.10 -11.12 -19.75
N GLY A 283 -27.53 -9.92 -19.61
CA GLY A 283 -27.80 -8.99 -18.52
C GLY A 283 -26.63 -8.88 -17.53
N GLU A 284 -26.90 -8.34 -16.34
CA GLU A 284 -25.90 -8.26 -15.27
C GLU A 284 -25.69 -9.62 -14.62
N GLN A 285 -24.43 -10.05 -14.51
CA GLN A 285 -24.03 -11.31 -13.90
C GLN A 285 -22.82 -11.10 -12.98
N PRO A 286 -22.66 -11.89 -11.90
CA PRO A 286 -21.48 -11.83 -11.07
C PRO A 286 -20.20 -12.02 -11.89
N ALA A 287 -19.19 -11.17 -11.67
CA ALA A 287 -17.93 -11.27 -12.39
C ALA A 287 -17.30 -12.66 -12.22
N MET A 288 -17.44 -13.24 -11.03
CA MET A 288 -16.93 -14.56 -10.68
C MET A 288 -17.73 -15.73 -11.29
N ASP A 289 -18.76 -15.48 -12.08
CA ASP A 289 -19.42 -16.51 -12.91
C ASP A 289 -19.06 -16.37 -14.39
N VAL A 290 -18.65 -15.17 -14.81
CA VAL A 290 -18.39 -14.81 -16.21
C VAL A 290 -16.90 -14.91 -16.56
N LEU A 291 -16.01 -14.52 -15.64
CA LEU A 291 -14.56 -14.51 -15.84
C LEU A 291 -14.00 -15.93 -15.70
N SER A 292 -13.28 -16.40 -16.70
CA SER A 292 -12.87 -17.80 -16.84
C SER A 292 -11.41 -18.01 -17.18
N VAL A 293 -10.71 -16.97 -17.67
CA VAL A 293 -9.30 -17.08 -18.04
C VAL A 293 -8.39 -16.97 -16.81
N GLY A 294 -8.62 -15.97 -15.95
CA GLY A 294 -7.91 -15.80 -14.69
C GLY A 294 -8.63 -16.42 -13.49
N THR A 295 -7.90 -16.70 -12.41
CA THR A 295 -8.50 -17.14 -11.14
C THR A 295 -9.13 -16.00 -10.36
N TYR A 296 -8.60 -14.77 -10.48
CA TYR A 296 -9.03 -13.57 -9.75
C TYR A 296 -9.21 -13.80 -8.25
N HIS A 297 -8.27 -14.55 -7.63
CA HIS A 297 -8.28 -14.88 -6.20
C HIS A 297 -9.64 -15.45 -5.71
N ARG A 298 -10.33 -16.22 -6.56
CA ARG A 298 -11.68 -16.77 -6.28
C ARG A 298 -11.71 -17.61 -4.99
N GLU A 299 -10.59 -18.22 -4.63
CA GLU A 299 -10.42 -18.95 -3.36
C GLU A 299 -10.51 -18.06 -2.11
N TRP A 300 -10.30 -16.75 -2.25
CA TRP A 300 -10.34 -15.75 -1.19
C TRP A 300 -11.57 -14.84 -1.27
N ILE A 301 -12.62 -15.20 -2.01
CA ILE A 301 -13.77 -14.31 -2.27
C ILE A 301 -14.46 -13.77 -0.99
N ASN A 302 -14.37 -14.48 0.13
CA ASN A 302 -14.94 -14.08 1.43
C ASN A 302 -13.91 -13.48 2.40
N ASP A 303 -12.67 -13.29 1.97
CA ASP A 303 -11.59 -12.66 2.74
C ASP A 303 -11.39 -11.24 2.20
N GLU A 304 -11.94 -10.23 2.88
CA GLU A 304 -11.91 -8.82 2.44
C GLU A 304 -10.50 -8.26 2.22
N GLU A 305 -9.48 -8.83 2.87
CA GLU A 305 -8.09 -8.37 2.73
C GLU A 305 -7.38 -9.02 1.53
N LYS A 306 -7.81 -10.24 1.13
CA LYS A 306 -7.13 -11.03 0.09
C LYS A 306 -7.92 -11.15 -1.20
N CYS A 307 -9.22 -10.90 -1.19
CA CYS A 307 -10.06 -11.01 -2.38
C CYS A 307 -9.62 -10.04 -3.48
N GLU A 308 -10.06 -10.31 -4.70
CA GLU A 308 -9.89 -9.38 -5.81
C GLU A 308 -10.85 -8.21 -5.66
N TYR A 309 -10.37 -7.00 -5.93
CA TYR A 309 -11.21 -5.82 -6.06
C TYR A 309 -11.21 -5.37 -7.50
N PHE A 310 -12.38 -4.98 -7.99
CA PHE A 310 -12.60 -4.52 -9.34
C PHE A 310 -13.02 -3.06 -9.35
N VAL A 311 -12.63 -2.34 -10.39
CA VAL A 311 -13.11 -0.99 -10.70
C VAL A 311 -13.64 -1.03 -12.12
N PRO A 312 -14.92 -0.69 -12.36
CA PRO A 312 -15.47 -0.69 -13.71
C PRO A 312 -14.90 0.47 -14.52
N VAL A 313 -14.53 0.17 -15.76
CA VAL A 313 -13.84 1.10 -16.67
C VAL A 313 -14.46 1.01 -18.05
N LYS A 314 -14.84 2.17 -18.59
CA LYS A 314 -15.13 2.33 -20.01
C LYS A 314 -13.82 2.57 -20.75
N TRP A 315 -13.36 1.57 -21.49
CA TRP A 315 -12.18 1.71 -22.33
C TRP A 315 -12.41 2.67 -23.49
N LEU A 316 -11.50 3.62 -23.67
CA LEU A 316 -11.50 4.56 -24.79
C LEU A 316 -10.64 4.05 -25.93
N SER A 317 -9.51 3.43 -25.60
CA SER A 317 -8.59 2.82 -26.56
C SER A 317 -7.77 1.76 -25.85
N THR A 318 -7.63 0.59 -26.47
CA THR A 318 -6.84 -0.53 -25.95
C THR A 318 -6.06 -1.19 -27.08
N ILE A 319 -4.90 -1.74 -26.77
CA ILE A 319 -4.09 -2.54 -27.68
C ILE A 319 -3.74 -3.89 -27.03
N LYS A 320 -3.23 -4.82 -27.83
CA LYS A 320 -2.77 -6.12 -27.32
C LYS A 320 -1.50 -5.95 -26.49
N THR A 321 -1.27 -6.85 -25.53
CA THR A 321 -0.03 -6.86 -24.73
C THR A 321 1.24 -6.92 -25.59
N SER A 322 1.20 -7.62 -26.73
CA SER A 322 2.31 -7.70 -27.69
C SER A 322 2.62 -6.39 -28.42
N GLU A 323 1.70 -5.44 -28.41
CA GLU A 323 1.81 -4.13 -29.05
C GLU A 323 2.02 -3.01 -28.01
N ALA A 324 2.20 -3.39 -26.74
CA ALA A 324 2.31 -2.46 -25.62
C ALA A 324 3.34 -1.36 -25.89
N VAL A 325 2.98 -0.12 -25.57
CA VAL A 325 3.85 1.03 -25.77
C VAL A 325 4.81 1.12 -24.58
N GLN A 326 6.09 0.88 -24.84
CA GLN A 326 7.15 1.02 -23.86
C GLN A 326 8.37 1.68 -24.50
N GLU A 327 8.68 2.90 -24.04
CA GLU A 327 9.86 3.65 -24.48
C GLU A 327 10.76 3.97 -23.27
N VAL A 328 12.04 4.22 -23.55
CA VAL A 328 13.01 4.61 -22.52
C VAL A 328 12.55 5.93 -21.90
N GLY A 329 12.57 5.98 -20.57
CA GLY A 329 12.15 7.18 -19.82
C GLY A 329 10.64 7.26 -19.58
N MET A 330 9.83 6.29 -20.00
CA MET A 330 8.42 6.23 -19.61
C MET A 330 8.25 5.94 -18.10
N PHE A 331 7.19 6.51 -17.54
CA PHE A 331 6.83 6.38 -16.14
C PHE A 331 6.37 4.95 -15.81
N GLY A 332 6.69 4.51 -14.60
CA GLY A 332 6.20 3.28 -14.00
C GLY A 332 6.13 3.47 -12.50
N ASN A 333 5.23 2.73 -11.85
CA ASN A 333 5.05 2.75 -10.41
C ASN A 333 4.69 1.34 -9.93
N GLN A 334 5.09 1.02 -8.72
CA GLN A 334 4.88 -0.28 -8.08
C GLN A 334 3.48 -0.43 -7.47
N ASN A 335 2.83 0.69 -7.11
CA ASN A 335 1.43 0.68 -6.70
C ASN A 335 0.52 0.31 -7.86
N THR A 336 -0.59 -0.37 -7.55
CA THR A 336 -1.65 -0.66 -8.53
C THR A 336 -2.15 0.64 -9.15
N ILE A 337 -2.55 1.62 -8.34
CA ILE A 337 -2.96 2.94 -8.81
C ILE A 337 -2.06 4.00 -8.20
N CYS A 338 -1.69 5.01 -8.99
CA CYS A 338 -1.07 6.21 -8.43
C CYS A 338 -1.56 7.50 -9.10
N LYS A 339 -1.37 8.61 -8.37
CA LYS A 339 -1.66 10.00 -8.75
C LYS A 339 -0.36 10.76 -9.05
N PRO A 340 0.36 10.44 -10.13
CA PRO A 340 1.75 10.89 -10.30
C PRO A 340 1.86 12.38 -10.64
N THR A 341 2.70 13.10 -9.88
CA THR A 341 3.01 14.53 -10.07
C THR A 341 4.32 14.78 -10.82
N THR A 342 5.03 13.72 -11.21
CA THR A 342 6.36 13.85 -11.81
C THR A 342 6.30 14.39 -13.24
N SER A 343 7.28 15.21 -13.64
CA SER A 343 7.45 15.63 -15.05
C SER A 343 7.54 14.44 -16.02
N LYS A 344 8.17 13.33 -15.58
CA LYS A 344 8.25 12.04 -16.30
C LYS A 344 6.86 11.47 -16.63
N TRP A 345 5.88 11.64 -15.74
CA TRP A 345 4.51 11.21 -16.01
C TRP A 345 3.86 12.03 -17.11
N ARG A 346 4.01 13.36 -17.07
CA ARG A 346 3.44 14.24 -18.09
C ARG A 346 3.99 13.91 -19.49
N SER A 347 5.30 13.75 -19.61
CA SER A 347 5.92 13.36 -20.90
C SER A 347 5.45 11.97 -21.37
N THR A 348 5.27 11.03 -20.43
CA THR A 348 4.70 9.70 -20.72
C THR A 348 3.28 9.83 -21.28
N VAL A 349 2.40 10.57 -20.59
CA VAL A 349 1.02 10.80 -21.03
C VAL A 349 0.96 11.48 -22.40
N ASP A 350 1.76 12.52 -22.63
CA ASP A 350 1.81 13.22 -23.91
C ASP A 350 2.23 12.27 -25.04
N ARG A 351 3.19 11.37 -24.77
CA ARG A 351 3.58 10.33 -25.71
C ARG A 351 2.46 9.32 -25.94
N LEU A 352 1.81 8.82 -24.89
CA LEU A 352 0.71 7.87 -25.00
C LEU A 352 -0.48 8.43 -25.80
N LYS A 353 -0.80 9.72 -25.66
CA LYS A 353 -1.84 10.40 -26.47
C LYS A 353 -1.58 10.32 -27.97
N THR A 354 -0.34 10.14 -28.41
CA THR A 354 -0.01 9.92 -29.83
C THR A 354 -0.25 8.48 -30.30
N HIS A 355 -0.22 7.51 -29.39
CA HIS A 355 -0.45 6.08 -29.68
C HIS A 355 -1.91 5.66 -29.46
N PHE A 356 -2.65 6.36 -28.60
CA PHE A 356 -4.04 6.08 -28.26
C PHE A 356 -4.94 7.25 -28.70
N PRO A 357 -5.18 7.47 -30.00
CA PRO A 357 -5.82 8.69 -30.51
C PRO A 357 -7.27 8.91 -30.02
N GLN A 358 -7.93 7.86 -29.52
CA GLN A 358 -9.28 7.92 -28.97
C GLN A 358 -9.31 8.29 -27.47
N TRP A 359 -8.17 8.64 -26.86
CA TRP A 359 -8.04 8.94 -25.43
C TRP A 359 -8.97 10.04 -24.89
N ASN A 360 -9.52 10.89 -25.75
CA ASN A 360 -10.42 12.00 -25.39
C ASN A 360 -11.86 11.83 -25.90
N GLN A 361 -12.21 10.67 -26.48
CA GLN A 361 -13.57 10.42 -26.95
C GLN A 361 -14.48 10.10 -25.77
N ILE A 362 -15.09 11.14 -25.20
CA ILE A 362 -16.19 10.97 -24.25
C ILE A 362 -17.47 11.06 -25.08
N ASP A 363 -18.17 9.94 -25.24
CA ASP A 363 -19.49 9.93 -25.87
C ASP A 363 -20.36 11.02 -25.22
N LYS A 364 -20.90 11.91 -26.06
CA LYS A 364 -21.79 13.00 -25.65
C LYS A 364 -23.16 12.49 -25.23
#